data_AF-A0A2D0L6N1-F1
#
_entry.id   AF-A0A2D0L6N1-F1
#
_cell.length_a   1.000
_cell.length_b   1.000
_cell.length_c   1.000
_cell.angle_alpha   90.00
_cell.angle_beta   90.00
_cell.angle_gamma   90.00
#
_symmetry.space_group_name_H-M   'P 1'
#
loop_
_entity.id
_entity.type
_entity.pdbx_description
1 polymer ?
#
loop_
_entity_poly.entity_id
_entity_poly.type
_entity_poly.pdbx_seq_one_letter_code
_entity_poly.pdbx_strand_id
1 'polypeptide(L)'
;MTKKFTESESSLIVSKGLKIIDSLNESTVNLLKHKKVVPDDLIANPQKSELKSYNAHLSLTSYFFYFKLTLEVEGLKTFYGSAGGIGFVGKGDFSGTFYIGMDDLDTFYQEETSFVAVITPVTMSLSFLHYPIDKAAQFDGIGLGSISATIGGGGYWE
;
A
#
# COMPACT_ATOMS: atom_id res chain seq x y z
N MET A 1 -45.14 29.09 -34.59
CA MET A 1 -44.18 30.19 -34.47
C MET A 1 -42.96 29.66 -33.71
N THR A 2 -41.91 29.31 -34.45
CA THR A 2 -40.74 28.55 -33.98
C THR A 2 -39.82 29.46 -33.17
N LYS A 3 -39.67 29.21 -31.85
CA LYS A 3 -38.71 29.92 -31.02
C LYS A 3 -37.32 29.28 -31.18
N LYS A 4 -36.43 29.96 -31.89
CA LYS A 4 -34.98 29.74 -31.88
C LYS A 4 -34.46 29.95 -30.46
N PHE A 5 -33.98 28.90 -29.80
CA PHE A 5 -33.20 28.99 -28.59
C PHE A 5 -31.77 28.47 -28.87
N THR A 6 -30.84 29.44 -28.88
CA THR A 6 -29.48 29.38 -28.31
C THR A 6 -28.48 28.33 -28.80
N GLU A 7 -27.97 28.51 -30.03
CA GLU A 7 -26.63 28.02 -30.46
C GLU A 7 -25.45 28.72 -29.71
N SER A 8 -25.74 29.81 -28.98
CA SER A 8 -24.73 30.62 -28.30
C SER A 8 -24.30 30.11 -26.92
N GLU A 9 -25.13 29.34 -26.21
CA GLU A 9 -24.80 28.87 -24.85
C GLU A 9 -24.00 27.55 -24.90
N SER A 10 -24.30 26.68 -25.87
CA SER A 10 -23.56 25.43 -26.07
C SER A 10 -22.12 25.67 -26.50
N SER A 11 -21.87 26.64 -27.38
CA SER A 11 -20.51 27.03 -27.81
C SER A 11 -19.68 27.63 -26.67
N LEU A 12 -20.31 28.32 -25.72
CA LEU A 12 -19.68 28.85 -24.51
C LEU A 12 -19.29 27.76 -23.51
N ILE A 13 -20.11 26.71 -23.38
CA ILE A 13 -19.80 25.55 -22.52
C ILE A 13 -18.70 24.70 -23.15
N VAL A 14 -18.76 24.45 -24.46
CA VAL A 14 -17.73 23.69 -25.20
C VAL A 14 -16.38 24.41 -25.15
N SER A 15 -16.35 25.73 -25.33
CA SER A 15 -15.11 26.51 -25.24
C SER A 15 -14.53 26.57 -23.83
N LYS A 16 -15.36 26.58 -22.78
CA LYS A 16 -14.88 26.46 -21.39
C LYS A 16 -14.34 25.06 -21.09
N GLY A 17 -15.00 24.01 -21.59
CA GLY A 17 -14.54 22.62 -21.44
C GLY A 17 -13.19 22.37 -22.11
N LEU A 18 -12.99 22.87 -23.33
CA LEU A 18 -11.71 22.80 -24.05
C LEU A 18 -10.59 23.48 -23.29
N LYS A 19 -10.82 24.69 -22.77
CA LYS A 19 -9.82 25.43 -21.96
C LYS A 19 -9.41 24.68 -20.69
N ILE A 20 -10.34 23.96 -20.05
CA ILE A 20 -10.03 23.15 -18.87
C ILE A 20 -9.15 21.96 -19.25
N ILE A 21 -9.47 21.26 -20.34
CA ILE A 21 -8.67 20.12 -20.84
C ILE A 21 -7.25 20.56 -21.22
N ASP A 22 -7.11 21.69 -21.90
CA ASP A 22 -5.80 22.22 -22.29
C ASP A 22 -4.95 22.58 -21.05
N SER A 23 -5.56 23.22 -20.04
CA SER A 23 -4.87 23.57 -18.79
C SER A 23 -4.44 22.35 -17.96
N LEU A 24 -5.23 21.27 -17.99
CA LEU A 24 -4.89 20.01 -17.34
C LEU A 24 -3.77 19.28 -18.09
N ASN A 25 -3.78 19.34 -19.42
CA ASN A 25 -2.72 18.76 -20.24
C ASN A 25 -1.39 19.49 -20.03
N GLU A 26 -1.39 20.82 -20.01
CA GLU A 26 -0.17 21.61 -19.72
C GLU A 26 0.35 21.39 -18.30
N SER A 27 -0.55 21.31 -17.30
CA SER A 27 -0.21 20.95 -15.92
C SER A 27 0.47 19.58 -15.83
N THR A 28 -0.10 18.58 -16.50
CA THR A 28 0.44 17.21 -16.53
C THR A 28 1.79 17.16 -17.25
N VAL A 29 1.93 17.86 -18.37
CA VAL A 29 3.19 17.97 -19.13
C VAL A 29 4.27 18.70 -18.32
N ASN A 30 3.92 19.74 -17.56
CA ASN A 30 4.87 20.47 -16.72
C ASN A 30 5.31 19.65 -15.50
N LEU A 31 4.41 18.86 -14.89
CA LEU A 31 4.76 17.89 -13.84
C LEU A 31 5.67 16.78 -14.38
N LEU A 32 5.43 16.30 -15.59
CA LEU A 32 6.29 15.30 -16.25
C LEU A 32 7.66 15.86 -16.64
N LYS A 33 7.75 17.14 -17.00
CA LYS A 33 9.03 17.82 -17.29
C LYS A 33 9.83 18.14 -16.03
N HIS A 34 9.17 18.55 -14.93
CA HIS A 34 9.85 18.78 -13.65
C HIS A 34 10.31 17.48 -12.97
N LYS A 35 9.69 16.33 -13.29
CA LYS A 35 10.18 15.01 -12.87
C LYS A 35 11.37 14.51 -13.70
N LYS A 36 11.81 15.28 -14.71
CA LYS A 36 12.88 14.92 -15.66
C LYS A 36 14.22 15.62 -15.37
N VAL A 37 14.51 15.87 -14.10
CA VAL A 37 15.88 16.08 -13.61
C VAL A 37 16.22 14.91 -12.70
N VAL A 38 16.30 13.73 -13.31
CA VAL A 38 17.09 12.62 -12.78
C VAL A 38 18.41 12.75 -13.54
N PRO A 39 19.55 12.97 -12.87
CA PRO A 39 20.83 13.01 -13.56
C PRO A 39 21.04 11.67 -14.30
N ASP A 40 21.58 11.77 -15.52
CA ASP A 40 21.72 10.69 -16.52
C ASP A 40 22.69 9.55 -16.12
N ASP A 41 23.06 9.46 -14.84
CA ASP A 41 23.98 8.48 -14.25
C ASP A 41 23.29 7.30 -13.54
N LEU A 42 21.95 7.26 -13.46
CA LEU A 42 21.19 6.14 -12.87
C LEU A 42 20.60 5.14 -13.88
N ILE A 43 20.78 5.34 -15.20
CA ILE A 43 20.26 4.43 -16.26
C ILE A 43 21.30 3.34 -16.61
N ALA A 44 22.05 2.86 -15.61
CA ALA A 44 23.04 1.80 -15.77
C ALA A 44 22.89 0.66 -14.77
N ASN A 45 21.68 0.40 -14.25
CA ASN A 45 21.15 -0.94 -13.95
C ASN A 45 19.79 -0.76 -13.24
N PRO A 46 18.64 -1.00 -13.90
CA PRO A 46 17.47 -1.40 -13.15
C PRO A 46 17.77 -2.82 -12.65
N GLN A 47 18.37 -2.95 -11.46
CA GLN A 47 18.23 -4.17 -10.69
C GLN A 47 16.74 -4.31 -10.39
N LYS A 48 16.06 -4.99 -11.31
CA LYS A 48 14.68 -5.41 -11.20
C LYS A 48 14.68 -6.43 -10.06
N SER A 49 14.56 -5.96 -8.82
CA SER A 49 14.45 -6.86 -7.67
C SER A 49 13.29 -7.80 -7.96
N GLU A 50 13.57 -9.08 -8.15
CA GLU A 50 12.52 -10.06 -8.39
C GLU A 50 11.66 -10.11 -7.12
N LEU A 51 10.38 -9.75 -7.25
CA LEU A 51 9.43 -9.83 -6.15
C LEU A 51 9.26 -11.30 -5.79
N LYS A 52 9.81 -11.73 -4.65
CA LYS A 52 9.66 -13.10 -4.17
C LYS A 52 8.34 -13.22 -3.42
N SER A 53 7.63 -14.31 -3.63
CA SER A 53 6.35 -14.61 -3.00
C SER A 53 6.41 -15.90 -2.22
N TYR A 54 5.87 -15.88 -1.01
CA TYR A 54 5.83 -17.01 -0.07
C TYR A 54 4.41 -17.20 0.42
N ASN A 55 3.99 -18.44 0.69
CA ASN A 55 2.76 -18.66 1.43
C ASN A 55 2.96 -18.21 2.87
N ALA A 56 1.91 -17.63 3.47
CA ALA A 56 1.98 -17.17 4.83
C ALA A 56 0.63 -17.30 5.54
N HIS A 57 0.70 -17.41 6.86
CA HIS A 57 -0.44 -17.42 7.76
C HIS A 57 -0.27 -16.34 8.82
N LEU A 58 -1.32 -15.57 9.08
CA LEU A 58 -1.34 -14.50 10.05
C LEU A 58 -2.47 -14.71 11.06
N SER A 59 -2.11 -14.78 12.34
CA SER A 59 -3.07 -14.76 13.45
C SER A 59 -3.05 -13.38 14.14
N LEU A 60 -4.23 -12.86 14.48
CA LEU A 60 -4.41 -11.53 15.07
C LEU A 60 -5.35 -11.62 16.28
N THR A 61 -4.97 -10.99 17.39
CA THR A 61 -5.84 -10.80 18.56
C THR A 61 -5.90 -9.31 18.94
N SER A 62 -7.10 -8.81 19.20
CA SER A 62 -7.39 -7.41 19.53
C SER A 62 -7.95 -7.27 20.95
N TYR A 63 -7.31 -6.38 21.72
CA TYR A 63 -7.68 -5.93 23.06
C TYR A 63 -8.02 -4.43 23.04
N PHE A 64 -9.00 -4.07 22.19
CA PHE A 64 -9.55 -2.72 22.01
C PHE A 64 -8.60 -1.76 21.27
N PHE A 65 -7.59 -1.20 21.95
CA PHE A 65 -6.58 -0.34 21.34
C PHE A 65 -5.23 -1.02 21.15
N TYR A 66 -5.09 -2.26 21.61
CA TYR A 66 -3.85 -3.01 21.55
C TYR A 66 -4.05 -4.30 20.77
N PHE A 67 -3.17 -4.56 19.82
CA PHE A 67 -3.25 -5.67 18.89
C PHE A 67 -1.97 -6.49 18.97
N LYS A 68 -2.10 -7.81 18.98
CA LYS A 68 -1.00 -8.75 18.83
C LYS A 68 -1.20 -9.55 17.56
N LEU A 69 -0.16 -9.66 16.75
CA LEU A 69 -0.18 -10.49 15.56
C LEU A 69 1.05 -11.39 15.48
N THR A 70 0.87 -12.53 14.85
CA THR A 70 1.95 -13.45 14.47
C THR A 70 1.80 -13.75 12.99
N LEU A 71 2.85 -13.50 12.20
CA LEU A 71 2.91 -13.79 10.78
C LEU A 71 3.95 -14.89 10.54
N GLU A 72 3.46 -16.08 10.22
CA GLU A 72 4.26 -17.25 9.86
C GLU A 72 4.42 -17.28 8.34
N VAL A 73 5.65 -17.34 7.84
CA VAL A 73 5.93 -17.34 6.40
C VAL A 73 6.70 -18.59 6.03
N GLU A 74 6.20 -19.37 5.07
CA GLU A 74 6.81 -20.63 4.67
C GLU A 74 8.23 -20.40 4.13
N GLY A 75 9.22 -21.01 4.78
CA GLY A 75 10.63 -20.91 4.40
C GLY A 75 11.36 -19.66 4.88
N LEU A 76 10.72 -18.80 5.67
CA LEU A 76 11.30 -17.60 6.27
C LEU A 76 11.09 -17.60 7.80
N LYS A 77 11.59 -16.57 8.49
CA LYS A 77 11.33 -16.35 9.92
C LYS A 77 9.87 -15.96 10.18
N THR A 78 9.41 -16.18 11.41
CA THR A 78 8.10 -15.74 11.89
C THR A 78 8.22 -14.34 12.46
N PHE A 79 7.29 -13.46 12.10
CA PHE A 79 7.21 -12.12 12.68
C PHE A 79 6.22 -12.07 13.84
N TYR A 80 6.66 -11.52 14.97
CA TYR A 80 5.84 -11.29 16.15
C TYR A 80 5.63 -9.79 16.35
N GLY A 81 4.40 -9.33 16.16
CA GLY A 81 4.05 -7.91 16.14
C GLY A 81 3.14 -7.49 17.30
N SER A 82 3.34 -6.26 17.76
CA SER A 82 2.42 -5.53 18.63
C SER A 82 2.08 -4.18 18.03
N ALA A 83 0.81 -3.79 18.04
CA ALA A 83 0.35 -2.55 17.44
C ALA A 83 -0.68 -1.82 18.29
N GLY A 84 -0.72 -0.51 18.07
CA GLY A 84 -1.82 0.35 18.46
C GLY A 84 -2.70 0.66 17.25
N GLY A 85 -3.96 1.01 17.49
CA GLY A 85 -4.84 1.43 16.41
C GLY A 85 -6.28 1.57 16.85
N ILE A 86 -7.15 1.77 15.86
CA ILE A 86 -8.60 1.90 16.07
C ILE A 86 -9.26 0.71 15.40
N GLY A 87 -10.09 -0.02 16.17
CA GLY A 87 -10.83 -1.16 15.65
C GLY A 87 -11.66 -1.89 16.69
N PHE A 88 -12.18 -3.04 16.30
CA PHE A 88 -12.99 -3.90 17.18
C PHE A 88 -12.14 -4.93 17.92
N VAL A 89 -12.61 -5.31 19.11
CA VAL A 89 -12.07 -6.46 19.88
C VAL A 89 -12.35 -7.76 19.15
N GLY A 90 -11.47 -8.75 19.31
CA GLY A 90 -11.70 -10.06 18.71
C GLY A 90 -10.44 -10.81 18.33
N LYS A 91 -10.63 -11.79 17.46
CA LYS A 91 -9.56 -12.60 16.86
C LYS A 91 -9.82 -12.78 15.37
N GLY A 92 -8.76 -13.07 14.62
CA GLY A 92 -8.85 -13.45 13.21
C GLY A 92 -7.63 -14.23 12.78
N ASP A 93 -7.85 -15.13 11.83
CA ASP A 93 -6.82 -15.95 11.21
C ASP A 93 -6.93 -15.80 9.70
N PHE A 94 -5.81 -15.52 9.04
CA PHE A 94 -5.73 -15.16 7.63
C PHE A 94 -4.63 -15.96 6.94
N SER A 95 -4.96 -16.61 5.83
CA SER A 95 -3.98 -17.25 4.96
C SER A 95 -3.79 -16.41 3.70
N GLY A 96 -2.56 -16.34 3.19
CA GLY A 96 -2.27 -15.42 2.12
C GLY A 96 -0.88 -15.58 1.53
N THR A 97 -0.48 -14.54 0.81
CA THR A 97 0.83 -14.45 0.18
C THR A 97 1.62 -13.32 0.82
N PHE A 98 2.88 -13.62 1.15
CA PHE A 98 3.87 -12.66 1.58
C PHE A 98 4.81 -12.34 0.42
N TYR A 99 4.92 -11.06 0.08
CA TYR A 99 5.76 -10.54 -0.98
C TYR A 99 6.91 -9.74 -0.39
N ILE A 100 8.13 -9.99 -0.85
CA ILE A 100 9.34 -9.28 -0.43
C ILE A 100 10.12 -8.81 -1.65
N GLY A 101 10.52 -7.53 -1.64
CA GLY A 101 11.30 -6.90 -2.70
C GLY A 101 12.81 -6.88 -2.44
N MET A 102 13.27 -7.41 -1.31
CA MET A 102 14.67 -7.41 -0.91
C MET A 102 15.31 -8.80 -1.08
N ASP A 103 16.54 -8.82 -1.61
CA ASP A 103 17.32 -10.05 -1.75
C ASP A 103 18.08 -10.41 -0.48
N ASP A 104 18.51 -9.41 0.29
CA ASP A 104 19.22 -9.59 1.55
C ASP A 104 18.22 -9.77 2.72
N LEU A 105 17.93 -11.03 3.01
CA LEU A 105 17.01 -11.42 4.08
C LEU A 105 17.56 -11.09 5.48
N ASP A 106 18.89 -11.09 5.68
CA ASP A 106 19.47 -10.83 7.00
C ASP A 106 19.28 -9.36 7.38
N THR A 107 19.50 -8.45 6.42
CA THR A 107 19.20 -7.03 6.59
C THR A 107 17.70 -6.81 6.77
N PHE A 108 16.87 -7.48 5.95
CA PHE A 108 15.41 -7.41 6.08
C PHE A 108 14.93 -7.77 7.50
N TYR A 109 15.40 -8.88 8.07
CA TYR A 109 14.98 -9.30 9.42
C TYR A 109 15.42 -8.34 10.53
N GLN A 110 16.50 -7.58 10.31
CA GLN A 110 17.02 -6.62 11.29
C GLN A 110 16.32 -5.26 11.20
N GLU A 111 16.03 -4.79 9.99
CA GLU A 111 15.57 -3.43 9.74
C GLU A 111 14.04 -3.32 9.60
N GLU A 112 13.39 -4.35 9.05
CA GLU A 112 11.95 -4.34 8.78
C GLU A 112 11.13 -4.77 10.00
N THR A 113 11.19 -3.95 11.05
CA THR A 113 10.51 -4.21 12.32
C THR A 113 9.22 -3.42 12.48
N SER A 114 8.94 -2.47 11.59
CA SER A 114 7.77 -1.57 11.68
C SER A 114 6.74 -1.90 10.61
N PHE A 115 5.46 -1.87 10.97
CA PHE A 115 4.38 -2.23 10.06
C PHE A 115 3.14 -1.35 10.21
N VAL A 116 2.33 -1.34 9.16
CA VAL A 116 0.95 -0.86 9.16
C VAL A 116 0.06 -1.95 8.57
N ALA A 117 -1.13 -2.13 9.14
CA ALA A 117 -2.09 -3.09 8.62
C ALA A 117 -3.52 -2.54 8.58
N VAL A 118 -4.24 -2.96 7.55
CA VAL A 118 -5.68 -2.74 7.38
C VAL A 118 -6.35 -4.10 7.43
N ILE A 119 -7.32 -4.24 8.34
CA ILE A 119 -8.00 -5.50 8.62
C ILE A 119 -9.50 -5.32 8.44
N THR A 120 -10.13 -6.29 7.80
CA THR A 120 -11.57 -6.50 7.75
C THR A 120 -11.90 -7.90 8.28
N PRO A 121 -13.18 -8.24 8.51
CA PRO A 121 -13.56 -9.57 8.98
C PRO A 121 -13.18 -10.71 8.02
N VAL A 122 -12.88 -10.39 6.75
CA VAL A 122 -12.60 -11.37 5.69
C VAL A 122 -11.22 -11.19 5.04
N THR A 123 -10.59 -10.03 5.18
CA THR A 123 -9.30 -9.72 4.53
C THR A 123 -8.34 -9.02 5.46
N MET A 124 -7.05 -9.21 5.22
CA MET A 124 -5.98 -8.48 5.89
C MET A 124 -4.89 -8.10 4.91
N SER A 125 -4.41 -6.86 5.04
CA SER A 125 -3.27 -6.33 4.30
C SER A 125 -2.28 -5.75 5.31
N LEU A 126 -1.05 -6.25 5.35
CA LEU A 126 0.01 -5.80 6.25
C LEU A 126 1.25 -5.42 5.45
N SER A 127 1.75 -4.20 5.63
CA SER A 127 2.92 -3.68 4.95
C SER A 127 4.04 -3.41 5.94
N PHE A 128 5.25 -3.88 5.62
CA PHE A 128 6.48 -3.48 6.29
C PHE A 128 7.05 -2.24 5.60
N LEU A 129 7.47 -1.26 6.42
CA LEU A 129 7.93 0.05 5.96
C LEU A 129 9.43 0.20 6.20
N HIS A 130 10.20 0.36 5.13
CA HIS A 130 11.61 0.71 5.17
C HIS A 130 11.75 2.23 5.13
N TYR A 131 12.63 2.83 5.94
CA TYR A 131 12.92 4.26 5.83
C TYR A 131 13.83 4.54 4.61
N PRO A 132 13.53 5.51 3.71
CA PRO A 132 12.54 6.58 3.84
C PRO A 132 11.20 6.25 3.14
N ILE A 133 10.38 5.43 3.80
CA ILE A 133 8.99 5.07 3.46
C ILE A 133 8.88 4.36 2.10
N ASP A 134 9.81 3.47 1.81
CA ASP A 134 9.63 2.48 0.75
C ASP A 134 9.03 1.19 1.34
N LYS A 135 8.17 0.55 0.56
CA LYS A 135 7.51 -0.70 0.95
C LYS A 135 8.50 -1.86 0.76
N ALA A 136 9.03 -2.41 1.85
CA ALA A 136 9.95 -3.54 1.79
C ALA A 136 9.23 -4.88 1.55
N ALA A 137 8.10 -5.07 2.23
CA ALA A 137 7.32 -6.29 2.13
C ALA A 137 5.82 -6.10 2.37
N GLN A 138 5.03 -7.07 1.93
CA GLN A 138 3.57 -7.10 2.01
C GLN A 138 3.06 -8.48 2.34
N PHE A 139 2.15 -8.59 3.28
CA PHE A 139 1.23 -9.71 3.39
C PHE A 139 -0.15 -9.30 2.90
N ASP A 140 -0.73 -10.06 1.97
CA ASP A 140 -2.14 -9.95 1.60
C ASP A 140 -2.82 -11.31 1.82
N GLY A 141 -3.84 -11.33 2.68
CA GLY A 141 -4.49 -12.55 3.12
C GLY A 141 -6.02 -12.45 3.15
N ILE A 142 -6.64 -13.61 3.01
CA ILE A 142 -8.08 -13.82 3.18
C ILE A 142 -8.25 -14.77 4.36
N GLY A 143 -9.29 -14.54 5.15
CA GLY A 143 -9.48 -15.26 6.38
C GLY A 143 -10.87 -15.10 6.95
N LEU A 144 -11.00 -15.50 8.20
CA LEU A 144 -12.19 -15.27 8.99
C LEU A 144 -11.78 -14.67 10.33
N GLY A 145 -12.43 -13.56 10.67
CA GLY A 145 -12.23 -12.90 11.95
C GLY A 145 -13.41 -12.00 12.31
N SER A 146 -13.37 -11.43 13.51
CA SER A 146 -14.36 -10.45 13.98
C SER A 146 -13.80 -9.01 14.02
N ILE A 147 -12.60 -8.80 13.49
CA ILE A 147 -11.85 -7.55 13.61
C ILE A 147 -12.03 -6.73 12.34
N SER A 148 -12.42 -5.47 12.51
CA SER A 148 -12.18 -4.42 11.51
C SER A 148 -11.31 -3.36 12.19
N ALA A 149 -10.14 -3.07 11.61
CA ALA A 149 -9.18 -2.16 12.24
C ALA A 149 -8.21 -1.55 11.22
N THR A 150 -7.65 -0.41 11.60
CA THR A 150 -6.38 0.08 11.03
C THR A 150 -5.40 0.22 12.18
N ILE A 151 -4.26 -0.45 12.05
CA ILE A 151 -3.28 -0.58 13.12
C ILE A 151 -1.88 -0.27 12.59
N GLY A 152 -1.02 0.25 13.47
CA GLY A 152 0.38 0.46 13.20
C GLY A 152 1.21 0.08 14.42
N GLY A 153 2.38 -0.47 14.20
CA GLY A 153 3.18 -1.00 15.29
C GLY A 153 4.54 -1.49 14.84
N GLY A 154 5.11 -2.32 15.71
CA GLY A 154 6.39 -2.95 15.45
C GLY A 154 6.51 -4.31 16.11
N GLY A 155 7.63 -4.97 15.85
CA GLY A 155 7.86 -6.33 16.26
C GLY A 155 9.26 -6.80 15.97
N TYR A 156 9.43 -8.12 15.91
CA TYR A 156 10.70 -8.76 15.63
C TYR A 156 10.50 -10.06 14.83
N TRP A 157 11.56 -10.51 14.17
CA TRP A 157 11.60 -11.75 13.39
C TRP A 157 12.38 -12.84 14.14
N GLU A 158 11.80 -14.03 14.25
CA GLU A 158 12.39 -15.22 14.89
C GLU A 158 12.22 -16.48 14.03
#